data_AF-A0A259M4K8-F1
#
_entry.id   AF-A0A259M4K8-F1
#
_cell.length_a   1.000
_cell.length_b   1.000
_cell.length_c   1.000
_cell.angle_alpha   90.00
_cell.angle_beta   90.00
_cell.angle_gamma   90.00
#
_symmetry.space_group_name_H-M   'P 1'
#
loop_
_entity.id
_entity.type
_entity.pdbx_description
1 polymer ?
#
loop_
_entity_poly.entity_id
_entity_poly.type
_entity_poly.pdbx_seq_one_letter_code
_entity_poly.pdbx_strand_id
1 'polypeptide(L)'
;MGELQYLNFETNYANGLAELLETLEKQNVPKLKEPVVQPQWEQHRRRNEIKLERCDETLTTNWVAIESAPDEIAYVAPTGPCDRDKLKKRAKSFAFPTYPHLSGFITFASSLEMAEHFDGFGPIKTISTIRLSAFMEKGWSELDIKRREASNVLVALFRQAWERRLSAMGFQEYEWASGLGHHAAAEQVRINERIPWGPKEGKRRSVLRNVARGRVWSYGVSAVPNFYPFPHFRLKARVLFSDLKENAEGEEDRQGDVIDDKEKQHRHRRSDCKGWRNKAWHGRMMAFLELMAGDDPYISLPVGAGGDLVLDVMPIQMISPVTTPIVDDDEDAEEADPSTLAGDFDPEDGEPSEDGGAPE
;
A
#
# COMPACT_ATOMS: atom_id res chain seq x y z
N MET A 1 18.34 -36.75 -42.91
CA MET A 1 18.28 -35.34 -42.46
C MET A 1 17.11 -35.27 -41.50
N GLY A 2 17.33 -35.01 -40.21
CA GLY A 2 16.25 -34.86 -39.25
C GLY A 2 15.70 -33.44 -39.31
N GLU A 3 14.40 -33.29 -39.57
CA GLU A 3 13.71 -32.03 -39.36
C GLU A 3 13.78 -31.68 -37.86
N LEU A 4 14.14 -30.43 -37.55
CA LEU A 4 14.10 -29.92 -36.19
C LEU A 4 12.62 -29.85 -35.76
N GLN A 5 12.23 -30.69 -34.80
CA GLN A 5 10.93 -30.59 -34.14
C GLN A 5 10.98 -29.42 -33.15
N TYR A 6 10.17 -28.39 -33.42
CA TYR A 6 9.98 -27.27 -32.53
C TYR A 6 8.87 -27.59 -31.53
N LEU A 7 9.14 -27.39 -30.24
CA LEU A 7 8.15 -27.47 -29.17
C LEU A 7 7.79 -26.05 -28.75
N ASN A 8 6.49 -25.74 -28.68
CA ASN A 8 6.03 -24.39 -28.39
C ASN A 8 5.82 -24.19 -26.88
N PHE A 9 6.63 -23.33 -26.27
CA PHE A 9 6.50 -22.92 -24.86
C PHE A 9 5.95 -21.49 -24.69
N GLU A 10 5.69 -20.77 -25.78
CA GLU A 10 5.39 -19.32 -25.77
C GLU A 10 4.03 -19.00 -25.13
N THR A 11 3.05 -19.88 -25.27
CA THR A 11 1.69 -19.64 -24.76
C THR A 11 1.45 -20.21 -23.37
N ASN A 12 1.99 -21.40 -23.07
CA ASN A 12 1.79 -22.05 -21.77
C ASN A 12 2.88 -23.09 -21.49
N TYR A 13 3.62 -22.89 -20.39
CA TYR A 13 4.70 -23.78 -19.96
C TYR A 13 4.20 -25.20 -19.66
N ALA A 14 3.01 -25.37 -19.10
CA ALA A 14 2.45 -26.68 -18.77
C ALA A 14 2.14 -27.51 -20.03
N ASN A 15 1.60 -26.85 -21.07
CA ASN A 15 1.29 -27.50 -22.34
C ASN A 15 2.58 -27.87 -23.10
N GLY A 16 3.54 -26.94 -23.18
CA GLY A 16 4.84 -27.21 -23.81
C GLY A 16 5.61 -28.33 -23.09
N LEU A 17 5.54 -28.39 -21.76
CA LEU A 17 6.13 -29.48 -20.98
C LEU A 17 5.44 -30.82 -21.25
N ALA A 18 4.11 -30.85 -21.34
CA ALA A 18 3.37 -32.06 -21.66
C ALA A 18 3.73 -32.60 -23.05
N GLU A 19 3.79 -31.72 -24.05
CA GLU A 19 4.19 -32.06 -25.43
C GLU A 19 5.65 -32.56 -25.50
N LEU A 20 6.55 -31.92 -24.75
CA LEU A 20 7.93 -32.36 -24.60
C LEU A 20 8.01 -33.78 -24.01
N LEU A 21 7.30 -34.03 -22.90
CA LEU A 21 7.30 -35.33 -22.25
C LEU A 21 6.74 -36.44 -23.16
N GLU A 22 5.64 -36.16 -23.87
CA GLU A 22 5.05 -37.10 -24.84
C GLU A 22 6.02 -37.39 -26.00
N THR A 23 6.74 -36.37 -26.48
CA THR A 23 7.70 -36.51 -27.56
C THR A 23 8.91 -37.35 -27.14
N LEU A 24 9.45 -37.10 -25.94
CA LEU A 24 10.55 -37.88 -25.36
C LEU A 24 10.15 -39.35 -25.12
N GLU A 25 8.89 -39.59 -24.76
CA GLU A 25 8.35 -40.94 -24.62
C GLU A 25 8.19 -41.65 -25.96
N LYS A 26 7.63 -40.99 -26.98
CA LYS A 26 7.53 -41.52 -28.36
C LYS A 26 8.90 -41.86 -28.94
N GLN A 27 9.91 -41.06 -28.65
CA GLN A 27 11.29 -41.29 -29.08
C GLN A 27 12.03 -42.34 -28.24
N ASN A 28 11.37 -42.96 -27.24
CA ASN A 28 11.96 -43.93 -26.33
C ASN A 28 13.27 -43.45 -25.69
N VAL A 29 13.31 -42.17 -25.31
CA VAL A 29 14.51 -41.58 -24.70
C VAL A 29 14.82 -42.32 -23.38
N PRO A 30 16.06 -42.83 -23.19
CA PRO A 30 16.41 -43.59 -22.00
C PRO A 30 16.18 -42.79 -20.72
N LYS A 31 15.35 -43.32 -19.82
CA LYS A 31 15.12 -42.75 -18.49
C LYS A 31 16.13 -43.33 -17.50
N LEU A 32 16.76 -42.48 -16.70
CA LEU A 32 17.59 -42.93 -15.58
C LEU A 32 16.69 -43.55 -14.49
N LYS A 33 17.11 -44.67 -13.89
CA LYS A 33 16.37 -45.33 -12.79
C LYS A 33 16.37 -44.51 -11.50
N GLU A 34 17.41 -43.70 -11.30
CA GLU A 34 17.52 -42.78 -10.18
C GLU A 34 17.62 -41.34 -10.72
N PRO A 35 16.87 -40.39 -10.14
CA PRO A 35 16.95 -38.99 -10.53
C PRO A 35 18.30 -38.42 -10.07
N VAL A 36 19.26 -38.30 -11.00
CA VAL A 36 20.53 -37.63 -10.74
C VAL A 36 20.40 -36.20 -11.24
N VAL A 37 20.46 -35.23 -10.32
CA VAL A 37 20.62 -33.82 -10.71
C VAL A 37 21.96 -33.71 -11.43
N GLN A 38 21.94 -33.23 -12.67
CA GLN A 38 23.15 -33.12 -13.47
C GLN A 38 24.18 -32.24 -12.72
N PRO A 39 25.39 -32.76 -12.38
CA PRO A 39 26.33 -32.03 -11.54
C PRO A 39 26.75 -30.68 -12.13
N GLN A 40 26.76 -30.57 -13.45
CA GLN A 40 27.03 -29.31 -14.17
C GLN A 40 25.93 -28.27 -13.94
N TRP A 41 24.66 -28.69 -13.89
CA TRP A 41 23.53 -27.83 -13.57
C TRP A 41 23.61 -27.35 -12.11
N GLU A 42 23.95 -28.26 -11.19
CA GLU A 42 24.15 -27.89 -9.79
C GLU A 42 25.32 -26.91 -9.62
N GLN A 43 26.44 -27.14 -10.31
CA GLN A 43 27.58 -26.21 -10.33
C GLN A 43 27.23 -24.86 -10.97
N HIS A 44 26.40 -24.84 -12.00
CA HIS A 44 25.89 -23.60 -12.59
C HIS A 44 25.01 -22.84 -11.58
N ARG A 45 24.08 -23.53 -10.92
CA ARG A 45 23.22 -22.94 -9.88
C ARG A 45 24.04 -22.38 -8.72
N ARG A 46 25.03 -23.13 -8.23
CA ARG A 46 25.93 -22.71 -7.13
C ARG A 46 26.81 -21.51 -7.50
N ARG A 47 27.17 -21.34 -8.78
CA ARG A 47 27.95 -20.18 -9.24
C ARG A 47 27.17 -18.87 -9.16
N ASN A 48 25.86 -18.93 -9.36
CA ASN A 48 24.95 -17.78 -9.30
C ASN A 48 24.14 -17.75 -7.99
N GLU A 49 24.52 -18.56 -7.00
CA GLU A 49 23.80 -18.64 -5.73
C GLU A 49 24.11 -17.41 -4.89
N ILE A 50 23.06 -16.75 -4.41
CA ILE A 50 23.19 -15.69 -3.41
C ILE A 50 23.67 -16.36 -2.12
N LYS A 51 24.87 -15.97 -1.67
CA LYS A 51 25.45 -16.52 -0.43
C LYS A 51 24.59 -16.08 0.75
N LEU A 52 24.15 -17.06 1.53
CA LEU A 52 23.51 -16.82 2.82
C LEU A 52 24.57 -16.78 3.91
N GLU A 53 24.57 -15.70 4.67
CA GLU A 53 25.44 -15.53 5.83
C GLU A 53 24.63 -15.74 7.11
N ARG A 54 25.21 -16.44 8.09
CA ARG A 54 24.59 -16.60 9.42
C ARG A 54 24.87 -15.35 10.26
N CYS A 55 24.20 -14.28 9.91
CA CYS A 55 24.23 -13.01 10.61
C CYS A 55 22.78 -12.55 10.81
N ASP A 56 22.49 -12.00 11.98
CA ASP A 56 21.16 -11.52 12.30
C ASP A 56 20.84 -10.27 11.46
N GLU A 57 19.72 -10.31 10.74
CA GLU A 57 19.20 -9.21 9.94
C GLU A 57 17.87 -8.71 10.51
N THR A 58 17.78 -7.39 10.70
CA THR A 58 16.52 -6.75 11.13
C THR A 58 15.65 -6.45 9.92
N LEU A 59 14.55 -7.18 9.80
CA LEU A 59 13.53 -7.00 8.77
C LEU A 59 12.42 -6.08 9.29
N THR A 60 11.96 -5.16 8.45
CA THR A 60 10.85 -4.26 8.77
C THR A 60 9.60 -4.70 8.01
N THR A 61 8.49 -4.86 8.72
CA THR A 61 7.20 -5.20 8.11
C THR A 61 6.51 -3.97 7.51
N ASN A 62 5.43 -4.18 6.76
CA ASN A 62 4.45 -3.14 6.44
C ASN A 62 3.32 -3.05 7.46
N TRP A 63 3.54 -3.53 8.70
CA TRP A 63 2.54 -3.53 9.77
C TRP A 63 2.91 -2.47 10.79
N VAL A 64 1.98 -1.56 11.02
CA VAL A 64 2.11 -0.47 11.99
C VAL A 64 1.26 -0.82 13.20
N ALA A 65 1.89 -0.98 14.36
CA ALA A 65 1.20 -1.37 15.59
C ALA A 65 0.26 -0.25 16.06
N ILE A 66 -0.88 -0.64 16.62
CA ILE A 66 -1.77 0.27 17.35
C ILE A 66 -1.40 0.15 18.83
N GLU A 67 -0.71 1.16 19.35
CA GLU A 67 -0.21 1.19 20.73
C GLU A 67 -1.35 1.45 21.72
N SER A 68 -2.24 2.38 21.38
CA SER A 68 -3.43 2.66 22.19
C SER A 68 -4.64 3.04 21.35
N ALA A 69 -5.81 2.75 21.90
CA ALA A 69 -7.11 3.15 21.37
C ALA A 69 -8.01 3.55 22.53
N PRO A 70 -9.06 4.37 22.30
CA PRO A 70 -10.00 4.70 23.36
C PRO A 70 -10.65 3.46 23.99
N ASP A 71 -10.81 3.48 25.31
CA ASP A 71 -11.28 2.33 26.10
C ASP A 71 -12.74 1.96 25.83
N GLU A 72 -13.55 2.91 25.38
CA GLU A 72 -14.99 2.76 25.21
C GLU A 72 -15.44 3.22 23.82
N ILE A 73 -16.47 2.53 23.31
CA ILE A 73 -17.17 2.90 22.08
C ILE A 73 -18.65 3.12 22.39
N ALA A 74 -19.23 4.16 21.79
CA ALA A 74 -20.57 4.62 22.10
C ALA A 74 -21.53 4.38 20.94
N TYR A 75 -22.78 4.07 21.28
CA TYR A 75 -23.90 4.19 20.37
C TYR A 75 -24.66 5.49 20.67
N VAL A 76 -24.71 6.34 19.66
CA VAL A 76 -25.23 7.70 19.74
C VAL A 76 -26.37 7.84 18.75
N ALA A 77 -27.54 8.30 19.20
CA ALA A 77 -28.73 8.40 18.36
C ALA A 77 -29.53 9.69 18.62
N PRO A 78 -30.25 10.19 17.60
CA PRO A 78 -31.21 11.28 17.78
C PRO A 78 -32.40 10.81 18.63
N THR A 79 -32.84 11.62 19.59
CA THR A 79 -34.01 11.30 20.43
C THR A 79 -35.34 11.79 19.84
N GLY A 80 -35.32 12.54 18.74
CA GLY A 80 -36.50 13.07 18.04
C GLY A 80 -36.69 12.49 16.64
N PRO A 81 -37.83 12.79 15.98
CA PRO A 81 -38.05 12.44 14.57
C PRO A 81 -36.97 13.10 13.70
N CYS A 82 -36.23 12.28 12.97
CA CYS A 82 -35.13 12.73 12.12
C CYS A 82 -35.14 11.97 10.79
N ASP A 83 -34.86 12.68 9.70
CA ASP A 83 -34.63 12.08 8.39
C ASP A 83 -33.28 11.35 8.39
N ARG A 84 -33.34 10.02 8.39
CA ARG A 84 -32.16 9.13 8.50
C ARG A 84 -31.22 9.26 7.31
N ASP A 85 -31.74 9.51 6.12
CA ASP A 85 -30.90 9.58 4.92
C ASP A 85 -30.14 10.89 4.87
N LYS A 86 -30.76 11.99 5.32
CA LYS A 86 -30.07 13.27 5.50
C LYS A 86 -29.01 13.18 6.60
N LEU A 87 -29.31 12.51 7.72
CA LEU A 87 -28.35 12.28 8.81
C LEU A 87 -27.11 11.51 8.30
N LYS A 88 -27.33 10.41 7.56
CA LYS A 88 -26.23 9.62 6.96
C LYS A 88 -25.40 10.43 5.95
N LYS A 89 -26.04 11.30 5.15
CA LYS A 89 -25.32 12.18 4.23
C LYS A 89 -24.46 13.21 4.98
N ARG A 90 -25.00 13.82 6.04
CA ARG A 90 -24.29 14.79 6.90
C ARG A 90 -23.10 14.14 7.63
N ALA A 91 -23.21 12.86 7.98
CA ALA A 91 -22.13 12.12 8.63
C ALA A 91 -20.86 11.98 7.76
N LYS A 92 -21.00 12.03 6.42
CA LYS A 92 -19.84 11.98 5.52
C LYS A 92 -18.90 13.17 5.67
N SER A 93 -19.42 14.33 6.07
CA SER A 93 -18.63 15.54 6.29
C SER A 93 -18.22 15.74 7.74
N PHE A 94 -18.51 14.77 8.62
CA PHE A 94 -18.11 14.86 10.02
C PHE A 94 -16.61 14.66 10.17
N ALA A 95 -15.99 15.28 11.17
CA ALA A 95 -14.55 15.19 11.39
C ALA A 95 -14.13 13.82 11.97
N PHE A 96 -14.96 13.19 12.80
CA PHE A 96 -14.60 11.94 13.50
C PHE A 96 -15.30 10.68 13.02
N PRO A 97 -14.64 9.50 13.03
CA PRO A 97 -15.18 8.28 12.45
C PRO A 97 -16.56 7.92 12.99
N THR A 98 -17.47 7.59 12.07
CA THR A 98 -18.83 7.17 12.40
C THR A 98 -19.23 5.97 11.58
N TYR A 99 -19.99 5.06 12.19
CA TYR A 99 -20.57 3.91 11.52
C TYR A 99 -22.09 3.94 11.68
N PRO A 100 -22.88 4.12 10.60
CA PRO A 100 -24.34 4.12 10.71
C PRO A 100 -24.87 2.77 11.21
N HIS A 101 -25.60 2.77 12.32
CA HIS A 101 -26.23 1.58 12.89
C HIS A 101 -27.62 1.92 13.41
N LEU A 102 -28.63 1.09 13.11
CA LEU A 102 -30.03 1.36 13.48
C LEU A 102 -30.44 2.81 13.13
N SER A 103 -30.92 3.59 14.11
CA SER A 103 -31.32 4.99 13.94
C SER A 103 -30.21 6.01 14.21
N GLY A 104 -29.02 5.56 14.60
CA GLY A 104 -27.90 6.41 15.01
C GLY A 104 -26.56 5.97 14.42
N PHE A 105 -25.52 6.14 15.22
CA PHE A 105 -24.13 5.86 14.85
C PHE A 105 -23.38 5.18 15.99
N ILE A 106 -22.48 4.28 15.61
CA ILE A 106 -21.42 3.79 16.48
C ILE A 106 -20.20 4.68 16.25
N THR A 107 -19.63 5.23 17.31
CA THR A 107 -18.51 6.19 17.22
C THR A 107 -17.73 6.27 18.54
N PHE A 108 -16.54 6.85 18.48
CA PHE A 108 -15.74 7.28 19.64
C PHE A 108 -15.99 8.76 20.00
N ALA A 109 -16.68 9.51 19.13
CA ALA A 109 -17.02 10.90 19.36
C ALA A 109 -18.05 11.05 20.49
N SER A 110 -17.92 12.13 21.25
CA SER A 110 -18.87 12.50 22.29
C SER A 110 -20.21 12.94 21.70
N SER A 111 -21.27 12.84 22.50
CA SER A 111 -22.58 13.35 22.09
C SER A 111 -22.60 14.86 21.86
N LEU A 112 -21.68 15.62 22.51
CA LEU A 112 -21.53 17.06 22.30
C LEU A 112 -21.00 17.38 20.90
N GLU A 113 -19.90 16.75 20.48
CA GLU A 113 -19.31 16.93 19.13
C GLU A 113 -20.30 16.53 18.04
N MET A 114 -21.06 15.46 18.29
CA MET A 114 -22.14 15.05 17.39
C MET A 114 -23.25 16.11 17.36
N ALA A 115 -23.70 16.62 18.51
CA ALA A 115 -24.75 17.63 18.54
C ALA A 115 -24.36 18.92 17.79
N GLU A 116 -23.10 19.36 17.91
CA GLU A 116 -22.59 20.53 17.20
C GLU A 116 -22.58 20.34 15.67
N HIS A 117 -22.10 19.19 15.17
CA HIS A 117 -22.04 18.93 13.72
C HIS A 117 -23.40 18.68 13.08
N PHE A 118 -24.29 18.04 13.83
CA PHE A 118 -25.63 17.66 13.40
C PHE A 118 -26.71 18.64 13.90
N ASP A 119 -26.34 19.89 14.16
CA ASP A 119 -27.33 20.92 14.50
C ASP A 119 -28.46 20.98 13.45
N GLY A 120 -29.69 21.14 13.94
CA GLY A 120 -30.91 21.06 13.14
C GLY A 120 -31.52 19.66 12.93
N PHE A 121 -30.85 18.57 13.34
CA PHE A 121 -31.40 17.20 13.29
C PHE A 121 -32.05 16.74 14.61
N GLY A 122 -32.17 17.66 15.58
CA GLY A 122 -32.68 17.39 16.93
C GLY A 122 -31.59 16.93 17.89
N PRO A 123 -31.91 16.80 19.19
CA PRO A 123 -30.93 16.44 20.20
C PRO A 123 -30.41 15.01 19.98
N ILE A 124 -29.10 14.89 19.87
CA ILE A 124 -28.37 13.63 19.79
C ILE A 124 -27.85 13.27 21.18
N LYS A 125 -28.06 12.03 21.62
CA LYS A 125 -27.61 11.54 22.93
C LYS A 125 -26.89 10.21 22.81
N THR A 126 -25.96 10.00 23.74
CA THR A 126 -25.38 8.68 23.99
C THR A 126 -26.46 7.79 24.60
N ILE A 127 -26.79 6.70 23.91
CA ILE A 127 -27.81 5.74 24.35
C ILE A 127 -27.18 4.64 25.21
N SER A 128 -26.02 4.15 24.78
CA SER A 128 -25.26 3.12 25.48
C SER A 128 -23.77 3.20 25.13
N THR A 129 -22.93 2.66 26.00
CA THR A 129 -21.48 2.50 25.80
C THR A 129 -21.06 1.08 26.13
N ILE A 130 -19.96 0.62 25.53
CA ILE A 130 -19.35 -0.67 25.82
C ILE A 130 -17.83 -0.53 25.75
N ARG A 131 -17.11 -1.31 26.57
CA ARG A 131 -15.65 -1.38 26.49
C ARG A 131 -15.21 -1.92 25.13
N LEU A 132 -14.20 -1.30 24.53
CA LEU A 132 -13.67 -1.66 23.21
C LEU A 132 -13.19 -3.12 23.15
N SER A 133 -12.54 -3.60 24.22
CA SER A 133 -12.10 -5.00 24.33
C SER A 133 -13.29 -5.99 24.28
N ALA A 134 -14.35 -5.71 25.04
CA ALA A 134 -15.57 -6.52 25.03
C ALA A 134 -16.26 -6.48 23.66
N PHE A 135 -16.31 -5.31 23.02
CA PHE A 135 -16.86 -5.14 21.68
C PHE A 135 -16.10 -5.98 20.63
N MET A 136 -14.76 -5.97 20.69
CA MET A 136 -13.91 -6.73 19.77
C MET A 136 -14.04 -8.25 19.95
N GLU A 137 -14.15 -8.72 21.19
CA GLU A 137 -14.22 -10.15 21.51
C GLU A 137 -15.61 -10.75 21.28
N LYS A 138 -16.67 -10.05 21.70
CA LYS A 138 -18.03 -10.61 21.81
C LYS A 138 -19.06 -9.91 20.92
N GLY A 139 -18.76 -8.70 20.45
CA GLY A 139 -19.72 -7.81 19.81
C GLY A 139 -20.58 -7.05 20.82
N TRP A 140 -21.78 -6.62 20.41
CA TRP A 140 -22.71 -5.84 21.22
C TRP A 140 -24.12 -6.40 21.11
N SER A 141 -24.50 -7.27 22.05
CA SER A 141 -25.78 -7.99 22.02
C SER A 141 -27.01 -7.08 22.10
N GLU A 142 -26.94 -5.98 22.86
CA GLU A 142 -28.03 -5.01 23.00
C GLU A 142 -28.39 -4.32 21.68
N LEU A 143 -27.44 -4.25 20.74
CA LEU A 143 -27.60 -3.66 19.42
C LEU A 143 -27.63 -4.70 18.29
N ASP A 144 -27.77 -5.99 18.64
CA ASP A 144 -27.71 -7.14 17.72
C ASP A 144 -26.43 -7.21 16.87
N ILE A 145 -25.31 -6.71 17.38
CA ILE A 145 -24.02 -6.72 16.68
C ILE A 145 -23.25 -7.96 17.10
N LYS A 146 -23.05 -8.90 16.16
CA LYS A 146 -22.23 -10.10 16.39
C LYS A 146 -20.74 -9.75 16.30
N ARG A 147 -19.86 -10.57 16.89
CA ARG A 147 -18.40 -10.42 16.84
C ARG A 147 -17.84 -10.08 15.44
N ARG A 148 -18.26 -10.81 14.40
CA ARG A 148 -17.79 -10.56 13.02
C ARG A 148 -18.19 -9.17 12.53
N GLU A 149 -19.40 -8.74 12.84
CA GLU A 149 -19.89 -7.41 12.48
C GLU A 149 -19.18 -6.32 13.26
N ALA A 150 -18.94 -6.52 14.57
CA ALA A 150 -18.13 -5.62 15.38
C ALA A 150 -16.73 -5.42 14.79
N SER A 151 -16.08 -6.50 14.32
CA SER A 151 -14.80 -6.38 13.61
C SER A 151 -14.91 -5.52 12.35
N ASN A 152 -15.98 -5.66 11.56
CA ASN A 152 -16.19 -4.83 10.37
C ASN A 152 -16.44 -3.36 10.73
N VAL A 153 -17.19 -3.09 11.81
CA VAL A 153 -17.40 -1.75 12.34
C VAL A 153 -16.07 -1.11 12.73
N LEU A 154 -15.24 -1.82 13.50
CA LEU A 154 -13.92 -1.31 13.90
C LEU A 154 -12.99 -1.09 12.70
N VAL A 155 -12.95 -2.01 11.73
CA VAL A 155 -12.20 -1.80 10.48
C VAL A 155 -12.68 -0.52 9.78
N ALA A 156 -13.98 -0.28 9.70
CA ALA A 156 -14.52 0.91 9.05
C ALA A 156 -14.19 2.19 9.82
N LEU A 157 -14.25 2.19 11.15
CA LEU A 157 -13.93 3.36 11.98
C LEU A 157 -12.43 3.69 11.94
N PHE A 158 -11.57 2.69 12.08
CA PHE A 158 -10.13 2.88 12.13
C PHE A 158 -9.60 3.30 10.75
N ARG A 159 -10.17 2.74 9.67
CA ARG A 159 -9.88 3.20 8.32
C ARG A 159 -10.28 4.66 8.12
N GLN A 160 -11.49 5.05 8.55
CA GLN A 160 -11.92 6.46 8.48
C GLN A 160 -11.01 7.39 9.29
N ALA A 161 -10.50 6.97 10.45
CA ALA A 161 -9.57 7.76 11.25
C ALA A 161 -8.28 8.06 10.47
N TRP A 162 -7.72 7.03 9.84
CA TRP A 162 -6.56 7.13 8.96
C TRP A 162 -6.81 8.07 7.77
N GLU A 163 -7.90 7.82 7.03
CA GLU A 163 -8.27 8.59 5.84
C GLU A 163 -8.39 10.08 6.20
N ARG A 164 -9.17 10.41 7.23
CA ARG A 164 -9.43 11.81 7.62
C ARG A 164 -8.22 12.52 8.17
N ARG A 165 -7.31 11.81 8.86
CA ARG A 165 -6.04 12.39 9.30
C ARG A 165 -5.21 12.85 8.10
N LEU A 166 -5.10 12.00 7.07
CA LEU A 166 -4.32 12.34 5.87
C LEU A 166 -5.00 13.43 5.04
N SER A 167 -6.33 13.41 4.91
CA SER A 167 -7.09 14.51 4.31
C SER A 167 -6.83 15.84 5.03
N ALA A 168 -6.84 15.83 6.37
CA ALA A 168 -6.58 17.02 7.19
C ALA A 168 -5.14 17.53 7.07
N MET A 169 -4.18 16.63 6.83
CA MET A 169 -2.78 16.98 6.52
C MET A 169 -2.58 17.41 5.05
N GLY A 170 -3.63 17.36 4.23
CA GLY A 170 -3.63 17.80 2.84
C GLY A 170 -3.08 16.78 1.84
N PHE A 171 -2.94 15.50 2.20
CA PHE A 171 -2.48 14.49 1.25
C PHE A 171 -3.45 14.36 0.07
N GLN A 172 -2.92 14.07 -1.11
CA GLN A 172 -3.73 13.92 -2.32
C GLN A 172 -4.51 12.60 -2.27
N GLU A 173 -5.84 12.71 -2.28
CA GLU A 173 -6.74 11.55 -2.30
C GLU A 173 -6.91 10.98 -3.71
N TYR A 174 -6.90 9.66 -3.82
CA TYR A 174 -7.21 8.95 -5.07
C TYR A 174 -7.96 7.65 -4.82
N GLU A 175 -9.08 7.43 -5.52
CA GLU A 175 -9.93 6.26 -5.33
C GLU A 175 -9.41 5.06 -6.14
N TRP A 176 -8.88 4.05 -5.45
CA TRP A 176 -8.49 2.78 -6.06
C TRP A 176 -9.63 1.77 -6.03
N ALA A 177 -9.54 0.74 -6.88
CA ALA A 177 -10.49 -0.38 -6.87
C ALA A 177 -10.61 -1.10 -5.51
N SER A 178 -9.61 -0.96 -4.62
CA SER A 178 -9.63 -1.56 -3.28
C SER A 178 -9.73 -0.54 -2.14
N GLY A 179 -10.20 0.68 -2.42
CA GLY A 179 -10.41 1.76 -1.45
C GLY A 179 -9.54 3.00 -1.69
N LEU A 180 -9.68 3.99 -0.81
CA LEU A 180 -8.99 5.27 -0.91
C LEU A 180 -7.47 5.11 -0.67
N GLY A 181 -6.68 5.81 -1.46
CA GLY A 181 -5.24 5.97 -1.26
C GLY A 181 -4.92 7.45 -1.04
N HIS A 182 -3.93 7.71 -0.20
CA HIS A 182 -3.46 9.06 0.09
C HIS A 182 -2.01 9.16 -0.35
N HIS A 183 -1.72 10.16 -1.17
CA HIS A 183 -0.44 10.35 -1.83
C HIS A 183 0.22 11.63 -1.34
N ALA A 184 1.55 11.64 -1.25
CA ALA A 184 2.27 12.88 -0.98
C ALA A 184 1.93 13.92 -2.05
N ALA A 185 1.53 15.11 -1.62
CA ALA A 185 1.17 16.22 -2.50
C ALA A 185 2.23 17.33 -2.47
N ALA A 186 2.02 18.34 -3.31
CA ALA A 186 2.87 19.51 -3.46
C ALA A 186 3.08 20.27 -2.16
N GLU A 187 2.02 20.32 -1.36
CA GLU A 187 1.96 21.07 -0.11
C GLU A 187 2.83 20.43 0.98
N GLN A 188 3.10 19.12 0.92
CA GLN A 188 3.91 18.43 1.92
C GLN A 188 5.36 18.25 1.49
N VAL A 189 5.61 17.89 0.22
CA VAL A 189 6.94 17.44 -0.23
C VAL A 189 7.17 17.93 -1.65
N ARG A 190 8.30 18.58 -1.92
CA ARG A 190 8.67 19.01 -3.28
C ARG A 190 9.10 17.80 -4.13
N ILE A 191 8.99 17.93 -5.44
CA ILE A 191 9.53 16.92 -6.37
C ILE A 191 11.04 16.76 -6.13
N ASN A 192 11.50 15.51 -6.05
CA ASN A 192 12.88 15.13 -5.77
C ASN A 192 13.40 15.51 -4.37
N GLU A 193 12.51 15.93 -3.46
CA GLU A 193 12.86 16.14 -2.07
C GLU A 193 13.05 14.81 -1.34
N ARG A 194 14.20 14.66 -0.70
CA ARG A 194 14.59 13.45 0.04
C ARG A 194 14.22 13.58 1.52
N ILE A 195 13.21 12.86 1.95
CA ILE A 195 12.71 12.85 3.32
C ILE A 195 13.59 11.93 4.17
N PRO A 196 14.14 12.43 5.29
CA PRO A 196 14.89 11.58 6.21
C PRO A 196 13.96 10.64 6.99
N TRP A 197 14.42 9.42 7.23
CA TRP A 197 13.68 8.44 8.02
C TRP A 197 14.62 7.52 8.81
N GLY A 198 14.09 6.96 9.90
CA GLY A 198 14.80 6.02 10.77
C GLY A 198 15.58 6.70 11.91
N PRO A 199 16.39 5.92 12.65
CA PRO A 199 17.11 6.40 13.83
C PRO A 199 18.00 7.62 13.55
N LYS A 200 18.22 8.45 14.58
CA LYS A 200 19.00 9.70 14.46
C LYS A 200 20.44 9.45 13.97
N GLU A 201 21.02 8.30 14.29
CA GLU A 201 22.30 7.86 13.74
C GLU A 201 22.06 7.10 12.42
N GLY A 202 22.69 7.56 11.33
CA GLY A 202 22.57 6.89 10.03
C GLY A 202 21.23 7.12 9.31
N LYS A 203 20.61 8.30 9.49
CA LYS A 203 19.35 8.68 8.81
C LYS A 203 19.41 8.38 7.32
N ARG A 204 18.58 7.44 6.90
CA ARG A 204 18.33 7.13 5.49
C ARG A 204 17.40 8.19 4.92
N ARG A 205 17.38 8.32 3.60
CA ARG A 205 16.52 9.30 2.94
C ARG A 205 15.90 8.69 1.70
N SER A 206 14.62 8.97 1.48
CA SER A 206 13.91 8.50 0.29
C SER A 206 13.04 9.60 -0.31
N VAL A 207 12.87 9.55 -1.63
CA VAL A 207 11.95 10.44 -2.35
C VAL A 207 10.52 9.91 -2.35
N LEU A 208 9.54 10.75 -2.03
CA LEU A 208 8.11 10.39 -2.15
C LEU A 208 7.47 10.89 -3.44
N ARG A 209 8.09 11.87 -4.11
CA ARG A 209 7.62 12.44 -5.37
C ARG A 209 8.80 12.65 -6.29
N ASN A 210 8.73 12.18 -7.54
CA ASN A 210 9.79 12.44 -8.51
C ASN A 210 9.25 12.41 -9.95
N VAL A 211 10.09 12.78 -10.91
CA VAL A 211 9.79 12.70 -12.35
C VAL A 211 10.44 11.46 -12.93
N ALA A 212 9.67 10.65 -13.65
CA ALA A 212 10.17 9.52 -14.42
C ALA A 212 9.48 9.51 -15.79
N ARG A 213 10.26 9.34 -16.88
CA ARG A 213 9.75 9.23 -18.26
C ARG A 213 8.72 10.30 -18.65
N GLY A 214 8.98 11.56 -18.26
CA GLY A 214 8.10 12.69 -18.57
C GLY A 214 6.81 12.78 -17.73
N ARG A 215 6.72 12.02 -16.62
CA ARG A 215 5.54 12.00 -15.73
C ARG A 215 5.96 12.23 -14.30
N VAL A 216 5.11 12.85 -13.50
CA VAL A 216 5.31 12.94 -12.05
C VAL A 216 4.70 11.70 -11.40
N TRP A 217 5.46 11.01 -10.57
CA TRP A 217 4.92 9.98 -9.70
C TRP A 217 4.91 10.47 -8.25
N SER A 218 3.84 10.09 -7.54
CA SER A 218 3.66 10.37 -6.11
C SER A 218 3.36 9.07 -5.36
N TYR A 219 4.23 8.74 -4.41
CA TYR A 219 4.05 7.62 -3.51
C TYR A 219 2.89 7.90 -2.54
N GLY A 220 2.12 6.87 -2.26
CA GLY A 220 1.01 6.93 -1.33
C GLY A 220 0.74 5.60 -0.67
N VAL A 221 -0.19 5.62 0.27
CA VAL A 221 -0.52 4.45 1.08
C VAL A 221 -2.04 4.32 1.22
N SER A 222 -2.53 3.09 1.09
CA SER A 222 -3.82 2.67 1.63
C SER A 222 -3.56 1.84 2.89
N ALA A 223 -4.14 2.23 4.03
CA ALA A 223 -4.02 1.46 5.26
C ALA A 223 -5.25 0.59 5.50
N VAL A 224 -5.01 -0.68 5.85
CA VAL A 224 -6.07 -1.67 6.12
C VAL A 224 -5.94 -2.10 7.58
N PRO A 225 -6.88 -1.72 8.46
CA PRO A 225 -6.90 -2.20 9.84
C PRO A 225 -7.04 -3.72 9.90
N ASN A 226 -6.28 -4.35 10.78
CA ASN A 226 -6.35 -5.77 11.07
C ASN A 226 -6.11 -6.01 12.56
N PHE A 227 -6.87 -6.92 13.17
CA PHE A 227 -6.85 -7.18 14.61
C PHE A 227 -6.17 -8.51 14.97
N TYR A 228 -5.67 -9.26 13.98
CA TYR A 228 -4.96 -10.52 14.19
C TYR A 228 -3.55 -10.47 13.59
N PRO A 229 -2.49 -10.88 14.32
CA PRO A 229 -2.52 -11.51 15.65
C PRO A 229 -2.71 -10.52 16.81
N PHE A 230 -2.52 -9.23 16.55
CA PHE A 230 -2.78 -8.10 17.46
C PHE A 230 -3.28 -6.92 16.61
N PRO A 231 -3.83 -5.85 17.21
CA PRO A 231 -4.27 -4.65 16.50
C PRO A 231 -3.12 -3.94 15.76
N HIS A 232 -3.22 -3.83 14.44
CA HIS A 232 -2.27 -3.11 13.59
C HIS A 232 -2.94 -2.60 12.31
N PHE A 233 -2.28 -1.66 11.64
CA PHE A 233 -2.59 -1.31 10.26
C PHE A 233 -1.63 -2.04 9.32
N ARG A 234 -2.17 -2.69 8.29
CA ARG A 234 -1.38 -3.18 7.16
C ARG A 234 -1.33 -2.11 6.08
N LEU A 235 -0.13 -1.66 5.75
CA LEU A 235 0.06 -0.65 4.72
C LEU A 235 0.17 -1.29 3.33
N LYS A 236 -0.57 -0.74 2.38
CA LYS A 236 -0.47 -1.09 0.96
C LYS A 236 0.08 0.10 0.20
N ALA A 237 1.27 -0.07 -0.35
CA ALA A 237 1.92 0.92 -1.20
C ALA A 237 1.07 1.22 -2.45
N ARG A 238 1.03 2.49 -2.81
CA ARG A 238 0.37 3.05 -3.99
C ARG A 238 1.32 4.01 -4.68
N VAL A 239 1.22 4.07 -6.00
CA VAL A 239 1.92 5.06 -6.80
C VAL A 239 0.91 5.66 -7.76
N LEU A 240 0.80 6.97 -7.70
CA LEU A 240 -0.08 7.76 -8.55
C LEU A 240 0.75 8.51 -9.57
N PHE A 241 0.38 8.42 -10.85
CA PHE A 241 1.01 9.18 -11.91
C PHE A 241 0.17 10.40 -12.31
N SER A 242 0.85 11.49 -12.61
CA SER A 242 0.28 12.72 -13.11
C SER A 242 1.11 13.20 -14.30
N ASP A 243 0.45 13.96 -15.18
CA ASP A 243 1.13 14.60 -16.30
C ASP A 243 2.19 15.58 -15.78
N LEU A 244 3.17 15.91 -16.61
CA LEU A 244 4.20 16.88 -16.29
C LEU A 244 3.82 18.23 -16.88
N LYS A 245 3.75 19.27 -16.04
CA LYS A 245 3.63 20.66 -16.53
C LYS A 245 5.00 21.13 -17.02
N GLU A 246 5.15 21.19 -18.35
CA GLU A 246 6.40 21.64 -18.98
C GLU A 246 6.66 23.15 -18.80
N ASN A 247 5.59 23.95 -18.62
CA ASN A 247 5.65 25.40 -18.46
C ASN A 247 5.76 25.89 -17.00
N ALA A 248 6.06 25.01 -16.04
CA ALA A 248 6.23 25.43 -14.66
C ALA A 248 7.50 26.30 -14.53
N GLU A 249 7.34 27.59 -14.20
CA GLU A 249 8.44 28.54 -14.03
C GLU A 249 8.78 28.72 -12.54
N GLY A 250 10.07 28.75 -12.21
CA GLY A 250 10.54 29.04 -10.84
C GLY A 250 10.27 27.93 -9.82
N GLU A 251 9.58 28.24 -8.71
CA GLU A 251 9.24 27.30 -7.62
C GLU A 251 7.89 26.58 -7.83
N GLU A 252 7.23 26.76 -8.97
CA GLU A 252 5.94 26.12 -9.25
C GLU A 252 6.07 24.60 -9.35
N ASP A 253 5.12 23.86 -8.76
CA ASP A 253 5.10 22.41 -8.82
C ASP A 253 4.86 21.94 -10.26
N ARG A 254 5.70 21.03 -10.74
CA ARG A 254 5.64 20.46 -12.08
C ARG A 254 4.54 19.41 -12.22
N GLN A 255 3.82 19.07 -11.16
CA GLN A 255 2.70 18.14 -11.20
C GLN A 255 1.50 18.73 -11.97
N GLY A 256 1.17 18.06 -13.07
CA GLY A 256 -0.03 18.23 -13.88
C GLY A 256 -1.25 17.54 -13.32
N ASP A 257 -2.24 17.34 -14.19
CA ASP A 257 -3.44 16.61 -13.83
C ASP A 257 -3.14 15.14 -13.57
N VAL A 258 -3.90 14.54 -12.66
CA VAL A 258 -3.81 13.11 -12.39
C VAL A 258 -4.32 12.34 -13.60
N ILE A 259 -3.58 11.32 -14.03
CA ILE A 259 -4.00 10.44 -15.10
C ILE A 259 -5.16 9.58 -14.58
N ASP A 260 -6.40 9.90 -14.97
CA ASP A 260 -7.61 9.20 -14.47
C ASP A 260 -7.87 7.85 -15.19
N ASP A 261 -7.19 7.62 -16.32
CA ASP A 261 -7.27 6.34 -17.04
C ASP A 261 -6.63 5.21 -16.22
N LYS A 262 -7.48 4.29 -15.74
CA LYS A 262 -7.10 3.14 -14.91
C LYS A 262 -6.12 2.20 -15.61
N GLU A 263 -6.26 2.00 -16.91
CA GLU A 263 -5.38 1.12 -17.68
C GLU A 263 -4.00 1.76 -17.85
N LYS A 264 -3.95 3.06 -18.17
CA LYS A 264 -2.68 3.81 -18.24
C LYS A 264 -1.98 3.85 -16.88
N GLN A 265 -2.69 4.18 -15.81
CA GLN A 265 -2.16 4.14 -14.44
C GLN A 265 -1.59 2.76 -14.08
N HIS A 266 -2.27 1.67 -14.46
CA HIS A 266 -1.77 0.32 -14.22
C HIS A 266 -0.50 0.01 -15.04
N ARG A 267 -0.48 0.42 -16.30
CA ARG A 267 0.67 0.26 -17.20
C ARG A 267 1.90 0.99 -16.66
N HIS A 268 1.76 2.27 -16.31
CA HIS A 268 2.85 3.07 -15.76
C HIS A 268 3.41 2.51 -14.45
N ARG A 269 2.55 2.01 -13.55
CA ARG A 269 3.03 1.31 -12.34
C ARG A 269 3.86 0.07 -12.66
N ARG A 270 3.55 -0.66 -13.73
CA ARG A 270 4.31 -1.86 -14.11
C ARG A 270 5.64 -1.51 -14.79
N SER A 271 5.65 -0.47 -15.65
CA SER A 271 6.84 -0.04 -16.37
C SER A 271 7.81 0.74 -15.49
N ASP A 272 7.30 1.78 -14.81
CA ASP A 272 8.11 2.80 -14.17
C ASP A 272 8.54 2.38 -12.76
N CYS A 273 7.79 1.48 -12.12
CA CYS A 273 8.18 0.88 -10.84
C CYS A 273 8.83 -0.50 -10.98
N LYS A 274 9.19 -0.94 -12.20
CA LYS A 274 9.77 -2.28 -12.44
C LYS A 274 11.07 -2.51 -11.66
N GLY A 275 11.91 -1.48 -11.58
CA GLY A 275 13.17 -1.49 -10.84
C GLY A 275 13.01 -1.28 -9.34
N TRP A 276 11.80 -1.00 -8.85
CA TRP A 276 11.57 -0.77 -7.42
C TRP A 276 11.50 -2.12 -6.71
N ARG A 277 12.62 -2.50 -6.10
CA ARG A 277 12.71 -3.68 -5.24
C ARG A 277 12.35 -3.33 -3.80
N ASN A 278 12.43 -4.32 -2.92
CA ASN A 278 12.00 -4.20 -1.52
C ASN A 278 12.62 -3.00 -0.81
N LYS A 279 13.88 -2.68 -1.11
CA LYS A 279 14.59 -1.53 -0.53
C LYS A 279 13.93 -0.20 -0.88
N ALA A 280 13.69 0.05 -2.18
CA ALA A 280 13.01 1.24 -2.68
C ALA A 280 11.58 1.38 -2.13
N TRP A 281 10.84 0.27 -2.02
CA TRP A 281 9.50 0.27 -1.43
C TRP A 281 9.53 0.52 0.08
N HIS A 282 10.50 -0.07 0.79
CA HIS A 282 10.68 0.09 2.22
C HIS A 282 11.05 1.52 2.58
N GLY A 283 12.04 2.11 1.90
CA GLY A 283 12.46 3.48 2.18
C GLY A 283 11.36 4.51 1.93
N ARG A 284 10.57 4.34 0.86
CA ARG A 284 9.39 5.19 0.60
C ARG A 284 8.29 5.02 1.65
N MET A 285 8.04 3.79 2.11
CA MET A 285 7.08 3.55 3.18
C MET A 285 7.51 4.22 4.48
N MET A 286 8.79 4.11 4.85
CA MET A 286 9.35 4.73 6.06
C MET A 286 9.30 6.26 5.97
N ALA A 287 9.72 6.84 4.83
CA ALA A 287 9.62 8.27 4.58
C ALA A 287 8.16 8.79 4.66
N PHE A 288 7.19 8.00 4.18
CA PHE A 288 5.77 8.36 4.27
C PHE A 288 5.28 8.39 5.72
N LEU A 289 5.69 7.43 6.55
CA LEU A 289 5.32 7.38 7.96
C LEU A 289 5.94 8.53 8.75
N GLU A 290 7.20 8.86 8.50
CA GLU A 290 7.90 10.00 9.11
C GLU A 290 7.24 11.33 8.70
N LEU A 291 6.84 11.46 7.43
CA LEU A 291 6.06 12.63 6.99
C LEU A 291 4.72 12.74 7.72
N MET A 292 4.06 11.62 8.00
CA MET A 292 2.79 11.59 8.72
C MET A 292 2.96 11.93 10.21
N ALA A 293 4.07 11.51 10.80
CA ALA A 293 4.41 11.72 12.20
C ALA A 293 4.98 13.11 12.48
N GLY A 294 5.67 13.70 11.51
CA GLY A 294 6.43 14.93 11.69
C GLY A 294 7.64 14.70 12.60
N ASP A 295 7.67 15.39 13.74
CA ASP A 295 8.74 15.26 14.74
C ASP A 295 8.37 14.31 15.90
N ASP A 296 7.15 13.78 15.91
CA ASP A 296 6.65 12.91 16.98
C ASP A 296 7.02 11.44 16.72
N PRO A 297 7.34 10.65 17.78
CA PRO A 297 7.61 9.23 17.65
C PRO A 297 6.33 8.38 17.45
N TYR A 298 5.16 9.02 17.45
CA TYR A 298 3.86 8.37 17.30
C TYR A 298 3.00 9.12 16.29
N ILE A 299 2.11 8.38 15.62
CA ILE A 299 1.07 8.95 14.76
C ILE A 299 -0.25 8.90 15.51
N SER A 300 -0.80 10.08 15.82
CA SER A 300 -2.14 10.20 16.41
C SER A 300 -3.22 10.32 15.33
N LEU A 301 -4.20 9.42 15.37
CA LEU A 301 -5.40 9.47 14.54
C LEU A 301 -6.60 9.90 15.40
N PRO A 302 -7.11 11.13 15.22
CA PRO A 302 -8.25 11.61 16.01
C PRO A 302 -9.51 10.80 15.75
N VAL A 303 -10.14 10.30 16.82
CA VAL A 303 -11.41 9.57 16.72
C VAL A 303 -12.57 10.22 17.48
N GLY A 304 -12.30 11.30 18.21
CA GLY A 304 -13.26 12.15 18.91
C GLY A 304 -12.68 12.68 20.23
N ALA A 305 -13.46 13.41 21.02
CA ALA A 305 -13.02 13.93 22.32
C ALA A 305 -12.59 12.83 23.32
N GLY A 306 -12.98 11.57 23.08
CA GLY A 306 -12.56 10.41 23.87
C GLY A 306 -11.10 9.98 23.67
N GLY A 307 -10.38 10.60 22.72
CA GLY A 307 -8.95 10.38 22.50
C GLY A 307 -8.60 10.01 21.06
N ASP A 308 -7.35 9.58 20.88
CA ASP A 308 -6.77 9.25 19.58
C ASP A 308 -6.47 7.74 19.50
N LEU A 309 -6.47 7.19 18.28
CA LEU A 309 -5.74 5.96 18.02
C LEU A 309 -4.27 6.35 17.84
N VAL A 310 -3.40 5.77 18.67
CA VAL A 310 -1.97 6.07 18.64
C VAL A 310 -1.25 4.91 17.97
N LEU A 311 -0.49 5.22 16.92
CA LEU A 311 0.32 4.26 16.18
C LEU A 311 1.81 4.51 16.42
N ASP A 312 2.61 3.46 16.44
CA ASP A 312 4.06 3.59 16.37
C ASP A 312 4.47 4.07 14.96
N VAL A 313 5.39 5.02 14.85
CA VAL A 313 5.94 5.44 13.55
C VAL A 313 6.76 4.33 12.93
N MET A 314 7.47 3.57 13.76
CA MET A 314 8.30 2.46 13.32
C MET A 314 7.43 1.22 13.11
N PRO A 315 7.35 0.69 11.88
CA PRO A 315 6.67 -0.57 11.66
C PRO A 315 7.35 -1.70 12.42
N ILE A 316 6.59 -2.78 12.63
CA ILE A 316 7.05 -3.91 13.43
C ILE A 316 8.30 -4.52 12.81
N GLN A 317 9.32 -4.69 13.64
CA GLN A 317 10.59 -5.29 13.27
C GLN A 317 10.65 -6.76 13.68
N MET A 318 11.31 -7.56 12.86
CA MET A 318 11.56 -8.97 13.11
C MET A 318 13.03 -9.28 12.82
N ILE A 319 13.59 -10.27 13.51
CA ILE A 319 14.98 -10.68 13.30
C ILE A 319 14.99 -11.97 12.47
N SER A 320 15.66 -11.93 11.33
CA SER A 320 16.04 -13.12 10.57
C SER A 320 17.42 -13.58 11.04
N PRO A 321 17.64 -14.88 11.32
CA PRO A 321 18.94 -15.40 11.77
C PRO A 321 19.97 -15.55 10.63
N VAL A 322 19.57 -15.18 9.41
CA VAL A 322 20.40 -15.23 8.20
C VAL A 322 20.18 -13.96 7.39
N THR A 323 21.23 -13.57 6.67
CA THR A 323 21.22 -12.41 5.77
C THR A 323 21.87 -12.75 4.43
N THR A 324 21.74 -11.84 3.49
CA THR A 324 22.44 -11.85 2.20
C THR A 324 23.35 -10.63 2.13
N PRO A 325 24.56 -10.75 1.56
CA PRO A 325 25.46 -9.61 1.43
C PRO A 325 24.78 -8.49 0.63
N ILE A 326 24.69 -7.32 1.24
CA ILE A 326 24.12 -6.12 0.60
C ILE A 326 25.12 -5.64 -0.46
N VAL A 327 24.65 -5.54 -1.72
CA VAL A 327 25.50 -5.16 -2.87
C VAL A 327 25.42 -3.65 -3.15
N ASP A 328 24.37 -2.97 -2.68
CA ASP A 328 24.13 -1.54 -2.91
C ASP A 328 23.52 -0.86 -1.68
N ASP A 329 24.03 0.33 -1.33
CA ASP A 329 23.63 1.13 -0.17
C ASP A 329 22.65 2.27 -0.49
N ASP A 330 22.37 2.60 -1.77
CA ASP A 330 21.32 3.59 -2.08
C ASP A 330 19.90 2.99 -1.91
N GLU A 331 19.05 3.63 -1.11
CA GLU A 331 17.68 3.21 -0.82
C GLU A 331 16.74 3.44 -2.00
N ASP A 332 17.00 4.46 -2.80
CA ASP A 332 16.17 4.79 -3.96
C ASP A 332 16.70 4.18 -5.26
N ALA A 333 17.83 3.44 -5.21
CA ALA A 333 18.37 2.78 -6.38
C ALA A 333 17.36 1.80 -6.98
N GLU A 334 17.17 1.94 -8.30
CA GLU A 334 16.40 1.00 -9.08
C GLU A 334 17.30 -0.15 -9.52
N GLU A 335 16.90 -1.37 -9.18
CA GLU A 335 17.67 -2.55 -9.52
C GLU A 335 17.28 -3.06 -10.90
N ALA A 336 18.26 -3.18 -11.80
CA ALA A 336 18.10 -3.84 -13.08
C ALA A 336 18.39 -5.34 -12.93
N ASP A 337 17.34 -6.17 -12.92
CA ASP A 337 17.48 -7.62 -12.92
C ASP A 337 17.31 -8.18 -14.34
N PRO A 338 18.40 -8.61 -15.01
CA PRO A 338 18.35 -9.16 -16.37
C PRO A 338 17.66 -10.53 -16.43
N SER A 339 17.41 -11.19 -15.29
CA SER A 339 16.72 -12.49 -15.22
C SER A 339 15.21 -12.38 -15.03
N THR A 340 14.70 -11.21 -14.61
CA THR A 340 13.27 -10.90 -14.69
C THR A 340 12.93 -10.77 -16.17
N LEU A 341 12.35 -11.82 -16.76
CA LEU A 341 11.96 -11.91 -18.17
C LEU A 341 11.58 -10.53 -18.73
N ALA A 342 12.33 -10.05 -19.71
CA ALA A 342 12.08 -8.79 -20.43
C ALA A 342 10.85 -8.89 -21.35
N GLY A 343 9.78 -9.53 -20.87
CA GLY A 343 8.50 -9.68 -21.55
C GLY A 343 7.55 -8.59 -21.09
N ASP A 344 7.74 -7.39 -21.60
CA ASP A 344 6.66 -6.46 -21.94
C ASP A 344 7.20 -5.61 -23.09
N PHE A 345 6.70 -5.90 -24.30
CA PHE A 345 6.84 -5.01 -25.45
C PHE A 345 6.24 -3.67 -25.03
N ASP A 346 7.03 -2.61 -24.95
CA ASP A 346 6.49 -1.26 -24.92
C ASP A 346 6.13 -0.91 -26.38
N PRO A 347 4.83 -0.80 -26.75
CA PRO A 347 4.47 -0.42 -28.10
C PRO A 347 4.89 1.01 -28.46
N GLU A 348 5.32 1.83 -27.48
CA GLU A 348 5.89 3.17 -27.75
C GLU A 348 7.39 3.14 -28.09
N ASP A 349 8.12 2.04 -27.83
CA ASP A 349 9.53 1.89 -28.25
C ASP A 349 9.66 1.45 -29.73
N GLY A 350 8.56 1.46 -30.48
CA GLY A 350 8.43 0.94 -31.84
C GLY A 350 8.13 2.00 -32.90
N GLU A 351 8.61 3.25 -32.77
CA GLU A 351 8.71 4.11 -33.94
C GLU A 351 10.03 3.86 -34.66
N PRO A 352 10.02 3.32 -35.89
CA PRO A 352 11.23 3.29 -36.69
C PRO A 352 11.60 4.72 -37.04
N SER A 353 12.79 5.15 -36.65
CA SER A 353 13.40 6.39 -37.12
C SER A 353 13.39 6.39 -38.65
N GLU A 354 12.51 7.20 -39.26
CA GLU A 354 12.64 7.62 -40.65
C GLU A 354 13.81 8.59 -40.75
N ASP A 355 15.03 8.05 -40.75
CA ASP A 355 16.18 8.78 -41.30
C ASP A 355 17.04 7.83 -42.12
N GLY A 356 16.61 7.68 -43.37
CA GLY A 356 17.30 6.95 -44.42
C GLY A 356 17.39 7.85 -45.65
N GLY A 357 18.08 8.99 -45.52
CA GLY A 357 18.49 9.80 -46.66
C GLY A 357 19.26 8.94 -47.67
N ALA A 358 18.72 8.82 -48.87
CA ALA A 358 19.38 8.17 -49.99
C ALA A 358 20.62 8.97 -50.42
N PRO A 359 21.81 8.37 -50.57
CA PRO A 359 22.88 9.00 -51.31
C PRO A 359 22.69 8.75 -52.81
N GLU A 360 22.99 9.78 -53.62
CA GLU A 360 23.12 9.71 -55.09
C GLU A 360 24.19 8.71 -55.55
#